data_AF-A0AA35YDA0-F1
#
_entry.id   AF-A0AA35YDA0-F1
#
_cell.length_a   1.000
_cell.length_b   1.000
_cell.length_c   1.000
_cell.angle_alpha   90.00
_cell.angle_beta   90.00
_cell.angle_gamma   90.00
#
_symmetry.space_group_name_H-M   'P 1'
#
loop_
_entity.id
_entity.type
_entity.pdbx_description
1 polymer ?
#
loop_
_entity_poly.entity_id
_entity_poly.type
_entity_poly.pdbx_seq_one_letter_code
_entity_poly.pdbx_strand_id
1 'polypeptide(L)'
;MDEIEGSLVAHYEKLRSYGLQLLRTNPGSTVKLDVDIMPDSIVHFSKMYICLKVVKDGWIEGCRRVIDVDGSFLKGLCRGEVLSAVGRDANNQMYPLAWDVVPVENKENWKWFLDLLLEDIAMGQGRGLTIISDQHKGLIEVVKERVSECEHRQCARHVYANFKKKFTGAEYRKLFWFAAKATTTKFEDIMKEIKLIESTAYEHLMKKKTNKHMV
;
A
#
# COMPACT_ATOMS: atom_id res chain seq x y z
N MET A 1 -33.17 -0.35 15.77
CA MET A 1 -31.91 -0.49 15.02
C MET A 1 -31.77 0.64 14.00
N ASP A 2 -32.87 1.08 13.39
CA ASP A 2 -32.88 2.23 12.45
C ASP A 2 -32.55 3.60 13.07
N GLU A 3 -32.73 3.80 14.39
CA GLU A 3 -32.46 5.10 15.04
C GLU A 3 -30.97 5.38 15.34
N ILE A 4 -30.12 4.35 15.36
CA ILE A 4 -28.65 4.49 15.53
C ILE A 4 -27.95 4.42 14.14
N GLU A 5 -28.64 3.78 13.20
CA GLU A 5 -28.45 3.68 11.74
C GLU A 5 -27.87 4.90 11.00
N GLY A 6 -28.69 5.95 10.98
CA GLY A 6 -28.77 6.81 9.79
C GLY A 6 -29.10 6.00 8.53
N SER A 7 -29.85 6.55 7.58
CA SER A 7 -29.83 5.97 6.23
C SER A 7 -28.38 6.10 5.72
N LEU A 8 -27.69 5.00 5.41
CA LEU A 8 -26.32 5.02 4.91
C LEU A 8 -26.16 5.96 3.71
N VAL A 9 -27.19 6.09 2.89
CA VAL A 9 -27.28 7.05 1.78
C VAL A 9 -27.02 8.48 2.29
N ALA A 10 -27.67 8.89 3.39
CA ALA A 10 -27.48 10.20 3.99
C ALA A 10 -26.07 10.40 4.59
N HIS A 11 -25.34 9.33 4.91
CA HIS A 11 -23.93 9.43 5.31
C HIS A 11 -23.01 9.67 4.09
N TYR A 12 -23.25 8.97 2.98
CA TYR A 12 -22.49 9.18 1.75
C TYR A 12 -22.71 10.57 1.15
N GLU A 13 -23.92 11.12 1.25
CA GLU A 13 -24.22 12.51 0.87
C GLU A 13 -23.37 13.54 1.63
N LYS A 14 -22.94 13.21 2.86
CA LYS A 14 -22.10 14.09 3.68
C LYS A 14 -20.62 14.05 3.31
N LEU A 15 -20.15 13.09 2.50
CA LEU A 15 -18.72 12.96 2.16
C LEU A 15 -18.17 14.20 1.46
N ARG A 16 -18.96 14.85 0.60
CA ARG A 16 -18.57 16.10 -0.04
C ARG A 16 -18.37 17.21 0.99
N SER A 17 -19.33 17.38 1.90
CA SER A 17 -19.24 18.36 2.97
C SER A 17 -18.08 18.06 3.93
N TYR A 18 -17.83 16.78 4.22
CA TYR A 18 -16.68 16.34 5.01
C TYR A 18 -15.35 16.66 4.33
N GLY A 19 -15.22 16.37 3.03
CA GLY A 19 -14.02 16.73 2.26
C GLY A 19 -13.78 18.23 2.21
N LEU A 20 -14.82 19.03 1.98
CA LEU A 20 -14.73 20.49 2.04
C LEU A 20 -14.36 20.99 3.43
N GLN A 21 -14.88 20.36 4.48
CA GLN A 21 -14.53 20.68 5.86
C GLN A 21 -13.04 20.43 6.13
N LEU A 22 -12.50 19.29 5.67
CA LEU A 22 -11.07 18.97 5.79
C LEU A 22 -10.19 20.00 5.08
N LEU A 23 -10.56 20.39 3.86
CA LEU A 23 -9.85 21.41 3.09
C LEU A 23 -9.90 22.78 3.77
N ARG A 24 -11.05 23.13 4.39
CA ARG A 24 -11.20 24.39 5.13
C ARG A 24 -10.34 24.44 6.38
N THR A 25 -10.29 23.36 7.15
CA THR A 25 -9.53 23.32 8.43
C THR A 25 -8.05 22.98 8.25
N ASN A 26 -7.68 22.35 7.14
CA ASN A 26 -6.30 22.00 6.82
C ASN A 26 -5.93 22.50 5.41
N PRO A 27 -5.78 23.82 5.22
CA PRO A 27 -5.44 24.41 3.92
C PRO A 27 -4.20 23.75 3.28
N GLY A 28 -4.29 23.45 1.98
CA GLY A 28 -3.26 22.78 1.18
C GLY A 28 -3.23 21.26 1.30
N SER A 29 -4.16 20.66 2.06
CA SER A 29 -4.44 19.22 1.97
C SER A 29 -5.06 18.87 0.62
N THR A 30 -4.95 17.61 0.24
CA THR A 30 -5.56 17.07 -0.97
C THR A 30 -6.72 16.19 -0.56
N VAL A 31 -7.90 16.53 -1.05
CA VAL A 31 -9.10 15.69 -0.95
C VAL A 31 -9.71 15.58 -2.33
N LYS A 32 -9.79 14.36 -2.87
CA LYS A 32 -10.42 14.09 -4.17
C LYS A 32 -11.57 13.13 -3.95
N LEU A 33 -12.74 13.50 -4.43
CA LEU A 33 -13.95 12.68 -4.38
C LEU A 33 -14.40 12.44 -5.81
N ASP A 34 -14.68 11.19 -6.14
CA ASP A 34 -15.19 10.77 -7.43
C ASP A 34 -16.52 10.04 -7.27
N VAL A 35 -17.39 10.17 -8.26
CA VAL A 35 -18.76 9.66 -8.24
C VAL A 35 -19.14 9.09 -9.59
N ASP A 36 -19.95 8.04 -9.55
CA ASP A 36 -20.53 7.43 -10.73
C ASP A 36 -21.95 7.98 -10.95
N ILE A 37 -22.26 8.43 -12.16
CA ILE A 37 -23.61 8.87 -12.55
C ILE A 37 -24.30 7.68 -13.22
N MET A 38 -25.33 7.14 -12.58
CA MET A 38 -26.08 6.00 -13.08
C MET A 38 -27.05 6.38 -14.21
N PRO A 39 -27.57 5.42 -15.01
CA PRO A 39 -28.52 5.70 -16.08
C PRO A 39 -29.82 6.40 -15.64
N ASP A 40 -30.21 6.21 -14.38
CA ASP A 40 -31.36 6.87 -13.74
C ASP A 40 -31.02 8.24 -13.13
N SER A 41 -29.82 8.78 -13.42
CA SER A 41 -29.26 10.03 -12.90
C SER A 41 -28.99 10.03 -11.39
N ILE A 42 -29.01 8.87 -10.73
CA ILE A 42 -28.60 8.75 -9.33
C ILE A 42 -27.07 8.81 -9.26
N VAL A 43 -26.56 9.63 -8.34
CA VAL A 43 -25.12 9.80 -8.11
C VAL A 43 -24.68 8.83 -7.02
N HIS A 44 -23.77 7.93 -7.37
CA HIS A 44 -23.19 6.97 -6.44
C HIS A 44 -21.76 7.36 -6.08
N PHE A 45 -21.42 7.19 -4.81
CA PHE A 45 -20.03 7.28 -4.39
C PHE A 45 -19.17 6.24 -5.12
N SER A 46 -18.05 6.70 -5.70
CA SER A 46 -17.06 5.83 -6.32
C SER A 46 -15.83 5.70 -5.42
N LYS A 47 -15.08 6.79 -5.26
CA LYS A 47 -13.82 6.79 -4.50
C LYS A 47 -13.49 8.11 -3.83
N MET A 48 -12.69 8.08 -2.76
CA MET A 48 -12.26 9.29 -2.05
C MET A 48 -10.85 9.19 -1.48
N TYR A 49 -9.94 9.96 -2.08
CA TYR A 49 -8.57 10.11 -1.65
C TYR A 49 -8.41 11.27 -0.66
N ILE A 50 -7.60 11.07 0.38
CA ILE A 50 -7.26 12.08 1.39
C ILE A 50 -5.76 12.03 1.69
N CYS A 51 -5.09 13.19 1.58
CA CYS A 51 -3.74 13.42 2.09
C CYS A 51 -3.66 14.80 2.75
N LEU A 52 -3.31 14.83 4.03
CA LEU A 52 -3.27 16.08 4.80
C LEU A 52 -1.95 16.81 4.60
N LYS A 53 -2.00 18.15 4.44
CA LYS A 53 -0.79 18.97 4.19
C LYS A 53 0.32 18.71 5.18
N VAL A 54 0.00 18.82 6.48
CA VAL A 54 1.00 18.66 7.55
C VAL A 54 1.67 17.28 7.53
N VAL A 55 0.93 16.26 7.07
CA VAL A 55 1.41 14.90 6.99
C VAL A 55 2.36 14.72 5.80
N LYS A 56 1.96 15.17 4.60
CA LYS A 56 2.87 15.09 3.43
C LYS A 56 4.11 15.96 3.61
N ASP A 57 3.97 17.17 4.16
CA ASP A 57 5.11 18.04 4.46
C ASP A 57 6.07 17.38 5.46
N GLY A 58 5.54 16.83 6.56
CA GLY A 58 6.35 16.13 7.56
C GLY A 58 7.05 14.89 7.01
N TRP A 59 6.44 14.18 6.06
CA TRP A 59 7.10 13.08 5.38
C TRP A 59 8.23 13.55 4.47
N ILE A 60 8.00 14.59 3.66
CA ILE A 60 9.01 15.16 2.74
C ILE A 60 10.22 15.68 3.52
N GLU A 61 10.00 16.36 4.64
CA GLU A 61 11.05 17.05 5.39
C GLU A 61 11.83 16.12 6.33
N GLY A 62 11.16 15.13 6.94
CA GLY A 62 11.73 14.39 8.07
C GLY A 62 11.64 12.86 7.99
N CYS A 63 10.86 12.30 7.07
CA CYS A 63 10.73 10.85 6.95
C CYS A 63 11.78 10.24 6.02
N ARG A 64 12.00 8.95 6.19
CA ARG A 64 12.75 8.14 5.24
C ARG A 64 11.93 8.01 3.97
N ARG A 65 12.59 8.03 2.81
CA ARG A 65 11.98 7.82 1.48
C ARG A 65 11.60 6.36 1.24
N VAL A 66 10.83 5.80 2.17
CA VAL A 66 10.23 4.48 2.09
C VAL A 66 8.75 4.60 2.42
N ILE A 67 7.91 3.99 1.60
CA ILE A 67 6.47 3.89 1.83
C ILE A 67 6.05 2.43 1.68
N ASP A 68 5.21 1.97 2.59
CA ASP A 68 4.47 0.72 2.48
C ASP A 68 3.05 1.05 1.98
N VAL A 69 2.58 0.31 0.99
CA VAL A 69 1.22 0.46 0.45
C VAL A 69 0.47 -0.86 0.56
N ASP A 70 -0.74 -0.82 1.12
CA ASP A 70 -1.56 -2.02 1.34
C ASP A 70 -3.05 -1.67 1.19
N GLY A 71 -3.83 -2.69 0.80
CA GLY A 71 -5.29 -2.65 0.71
C GLY A 71 -5.92 -3.42 1.87
N SER A 72 -7.03 -2.91 2.41
CA SER A 72 -7.81 -3.61 3.44
C SER A 72 -9.29 -3.52 3.17
N PHE A 73 -9.99 -4.66 3.26
CA PHE A 73 -11.44 -4.71 3.14
C PHE A 73 -12.13 -3.92 4.25
N LEU A 74 -13.08 -3.08 3.85
CA LEU A 74 -14.04 -2.47 4.77
C LEU A 74 -15.05 -3.52 5.23
N LYS A 75 -15.30 -3.57 6.54
CA LYS A 75 -16.33 -4.40 7.14
C LYS A 75 -17.57 -3.56 7.40
N GLY A 76 -18.74 -4.09 7.05
CA GLY A 76 -20.02 -3.43 7.28
C GLY A 76 -20.96 -3.56 6.10
N LEU A 77 -22.03 -2.77 6.13
CA LEU A 77 -23.04 -2.71 5.06
C LEU A 77 -22.46 -2.15 3.77
N CYS A 78 -21.64 -1.11 3.89
CA CYS A 78 -20.92 -0.54 2.76
C CYS A 78 -19.58 -1.24 2.60
N ARG A 79 -19.56 -2.17 1.64
CA ARG A 79 -18.36 -2.87 1.21
C ARG A 79 -17.46 -1.92 0.43
N GLY A 80 -16.23 -2.34 0.22
CA GLY A 80 -15.19 -1.58 -0.45
C GLY A 80 -13.85 -1.87 0.22
N GLU A 81 -12.86 -1.08 -0.13
CA GLU A 81 -11.50 -1.27 0.30
C GLU A 81 -10.87 0.07 0.66
N VAL A 82 -10.03 0.06 1.69
CA VAL A 82 -9.17 1.19 2.01
C VAL A 82 -7.79 0.89 1.47
N LEU A 83 -7.34 1.70 0.53
CA LEU A 83 -5.94 1.75 0.13
C LEU A 83 -5.23 2.72 1.06
N SER A 84 -4.04 2.36 1.51
CA SER A 84 -3.29 3.19 2.46
C SER A 84 -1.82 3.24 2.10
N ALA A 85 -1.20 4.39 2.39
CA ALA A 85 0.23 4.59 2.31
C ALA A 85 0.76 4.95 3.71
N VAL A 86 1.80 4.24 4.14
CA VAL A 86 2.45 4.44 5.43
C VAL A 86 3.95 4.58 5.22
N GLY A 87 4.49 5.72 5.61
CA GLY A 87 5.93 5.98 5.63
C GLY A 87 6.63 5.48 6.89
N ARG A 88 7.93 5.76 6.97
CA ARG A 88 8.74 5.56 8.16
C ARG A 88 9.44 6.85 8.55
N ASP A 89 9.23 7.30 9.78
CA ASP A 89 9.92 8.49 10.27
C ASP A 89 11.42 8.23 10.54
N ALA A 90 12.16 9.29 10.89
CA ALA A 90 13.57 9.18 11.26
C ALA A 90 13.82 8.20 12.42
N ASN A 91 12.86 8.07 13.35
CA ASN A 91 12.87 7.20 14.51
C ASN A 91 12.31 5.79 14.25
N ASN A 92 12.18 5.39 12.97
CA ASN A 92 11.67 4.09 12.55
C ASN A 92 10.24 3.78 13.05
N GLN A 93 9.42 4.79 13.35
CA GLN A 93 7.99 4.60 13.63
C GLN A 93 7.18 4.63 12.35
N MET A 94 5.96 4.10 12.43
CA MET A 94 4.99 4.20 11.34
C MET A 94 4.49 5.63 11.22
N TYR A 95 4.42 6.13 9.99
CA TYR A 95 3.95 7.47 9.69
C TYR A 95 2.83 7.40 8.63
N PRO A 96 1.55 7.39 9.02
CA PRO A 96 0.43 7.35 8.08
C PRO A 96 0.51 8.56 7.14
N LEU A 97 0.41 8.35 5.82
CA LEU A 97 0.68 9.38 4.82
C LEU A 97 -0.57 9.80 4.05
N ALA A 98 -1.27 8.82 3.48
CA ALA A 98 -2.50 9.04 2.71
C ALA A 98 -3.36 7.78 2.74
N TRP A 99 -4.65 7.95 2.45
CA TRP A 99 -5.56 6.83 2.26
C TRP A 99 -6.63 7.16 1.23
N ASP A 100 -7.21 6.12 0.66
CA ASP A 100 -8.29 6.20 -0.30
C ASP A 100 -9.33 5.12 -0.01
N VAL A 101 -10.60 5.49 -0.11
CA VAL A 101 -11.72 4.55 -0.04
C VAL A 101 -12.15 4.26 -1.46
N VAL A 102 -12.02 3.01 -1.90
CA VAL A 102 -12.29 2.56 -3.27
C VAL A 102 -13.28 1.40 -3.28
N PRO A 103 -14.00 1.13 -4.40
CA PRO A 103 -14.98 0.06 -4.41
C PRO A 103 -14.34 -1.33 -4.45
N VAL A 104 -13.12 -1.45 -5.01
CA VAL A 104 -12.39 -2.72 -5.16
C VAL A 104 -10.89 -2.48 -5.38
N GLU A 105 -10.04 -3.40 -4.93
CA GLU A 105 -8.64 -3.48 -5.35
C GLU A 105 -8.53 -3.87 -6.82
N ASN A 106 -8.23 -2.90 -7.68
CA ASN A 106 -7.93 -3.16 -9.07
C ASN A 106 -6.82 -2.21 -9.57
N LYS A 107 -6.34 -2.44 -10.79
CA LYS A 107 -5.27 -1.65 -11.39
C LYS A 107 -5.63 -0.17 -11.49
N GLU A 108 -6.86 0.16 -11.85
CA GLU A 108 -7.31 1.54 -12.07
C GLU A 108 -7.35 2.34 -10.77
N ASN A 109 -7.88 1.75 -9.70
CA ASN A 109 -7.93 2.35 -8.38
C ASN A 109 -6.53 2.49 -7.76
N TRP A 110 -5.65 1.51 -7.95
CA TRP A 110 -4.24 1.65 -7.56
C TRP A 110 -3.51 2.75 -8.33
N LYS A 111 -3.80 2.89 -9.63
CA LYS A 111 -3.25 3.98 -10.45
C LYS A 111 -3.72 5.33 -9.97
N TRP A 112 -5.02 5.48 -9.73
CA TRP A 112 -5.60 6.68 -9.13
C TRP A 112 -4.93 7.04 -7.80
N PHE A 113 -4.81 6.07 -6.89
CA PHE A 113 -4.19 6.28 -5.57
C PHE A 113 -2.71 6.69 -5.69
N LEU A 114 -1.93 5.97 -6.48
CA LEU A 114 -0.49 6.24 -6.64
C LEU A 114 -0.23 7.55 -7.38
N ASP A 115 -1.05 7.92 -8.36
CA ASP A 115 -0.92 9.19 -9.08
C ASP A 115 -1.06 10.38 -8.13
N LEU A 116 -2.11 10.38 -7.32
CA LEU A 116 -2.33 11.43 -6.32
C LEU A 116 -1.26 11.43 -5.24
N LEU A 117 -0.88 10.25 -4.74
CA LEU A 117 0.17 10.13 -3.73
C LEU A 117 1.51 10.71 -4.21
N LEU A 118 1.93 10.38 -5.44
CA LEU A 118 3.22 10.79 -5.99
C LEU A 118 3.26 12.29 -6.30
N GLU A 119 2.13 12.87 -6.71
CA GLU A 119 1.97 14.32 -6.83
C GLU A 119 2.14 14.99 -5.46
N ASP A 120 1.47 14.47 -4.43
CA ASP A 120 1.49 15.03 -3.07
C ASP A 120 2.86 14.96 -2.40
N ILE A 121 3.66 13.91 -2.66
CA ILE A 121 5.02 13.78 -2.11
C ILE A 121 6.13 14.25 -3.06
N ALA A 122 5.77 14.81 -4.21
CA ALA A 122 6.69 15.33 -5.23
C ALA A 122 7.79 14.33 -5.65
N MET A 123 7.46 13.04 -5.80
CA MET A 123 8.44 11.98 -6.11
C MET A 123 8.54 11.62 -7.60
N GLY A 124 7.71 12.18 -8.48
CA GLY A 124 7.78 11.93 -9.92
C GLY A 124 7.80 10.42 -10.26
N GLN A 125 8.82 9.97 -11.02
CA GLN A 125 9.02 8.55 -11.36
C GLN A 125 9.64 7.71 -10.23
N GLY A 126 9.74 8.24 -9.00
CA GLY A 126 10.12 7.48 -7.80
C GLY A 126 11.63 7.37 -7.58
N ARG A 127 12.46 8.20 -8.21
CA ARG A 127 13.92 8.15 -8.02
C ARG A 127 14.30 8.35 -6.55
N GLY A 128 14.94 7.35 -5.96
CA GLY A 128 15.35 7.36 -4.55
C GLY A 128 14.22 7.09 -3.56
N LEU A 129 13.04 6.68 -4.05
CA LEU A 129 11.94 6.16 -3.24
C LEU A 129 12.03 4.63 -3.20
N THR A 130 11.78 4.05 -2.03
CA THR A 130 11.51 2.62 -1.89
C THR A 130 10.01 2.44 -1.66
N ILE A 131 9.37 1.61 -2.47
CA ILE A 131 7.97 1.21 -2.25
C ILE A 131 7.97 -0.24 -1.83
N ILE A 132 7.34 -0.52 -0.69
CA ILE A 132 7.01 -1.87 -0.24
C ILE A 132 5.53 -2.07 -0.51
N SER A 133 5.17 -3.19 -1.12
CA SER A 133 3.77 -3.52 -1.35
C SER A 133 3.49 -4.99 -1.14
N ASP A 134 2.21 -5.35 -1.10
CA ASP A 134 1.80 -6.74 -1.21
C ASP A 134 2.10 -7.34 -2.61
N GLN A 135 1.59 -8.55 -2.89
CA GLN A 135 1.82 -9.24 -4.17
C GLN A 135 0.65 -9.08 -5.16
N HIS A 136 -0.23 -8.09 -4.98
CA HIS A 136 -1.35 -7.85 -5.86
C HIS A 136 -0.87 -7.44 -7.26
N LYS A 137 -1.35 -8.14 -8.30
CA LYS A 137 -0.86 -7.96 -9.68
C LYS A 137 -1.11 -6.56 -10.21
N GLY A 138 -2.30 -6.00 -9.93
CA GLY A 138 -2.66 -4.66 -10.35
C GLY A 138 -1.70 -3.61 -9.78
N LEU A 139 -1.36 -3.73 -8.49
CA LEU A 139 -0.42 -2.84 -7.83
C LEU A 139 1.00 -2.93 -8.41
N ILE A 140 1.53 -4.15 -8.58
CA ILE A 140 2.86 -4.37 -9.16
C ILE A 140 2.95 -3.74 -10.56
N GLU A 141 1.91 -3.87 -11.38
CA GLU A 141 1.88 -3.26 -12.71
C GLU A 141 1.88 -1.73 -12.65
N VAL A 142 1.09 -1.13 -11.76
CA VAL A 142 1.03 0.33 -11.61
C VAL A 142 2.34 0.88 -11.09
N VAL A 143 2.99 0.23 -10.11
CA VAL A 143 4.30 0.65 -9.61
C VAL A 143 5.32 0.69 -10.75
N LYS A 144 5.36 -0.34 -11.60
CA LYS A 144 6.24 -0.36 -12.77
C LYS A 144 5.93 0.75 -13.79
N GLU A 145 4.64 1.07 -13.98
CA GLU A 145 4.19 2.08 -14.93
C GLU A 145 4.45 3.52 -14.45
N ARG A 146 4.24 3.78 -13.16
CA ARG A 146 4.19 5.14 -12.61
C ARG A 146 5.47 5.55 -11.87
N VAL A 147 6.18 4.59 -11.29
CA VAL A 147 7.40 4.80 -10.51
C VAL A 147 8.50 3.82 -10.91
N SER A 148 8.79 3.80 -12.20
CA SER A 148 9.79 2.91 -12.82
C SER A 148 11.20 3.06 -12.25
N GLU A 149 11.53 4.19 -11.59
CA GLU A 149 12.83 4.47 -10.98
C GLU A 149 12.87 4.17 -9.48
N CYS A 150 11.76 3.71 -8.88
CA CYS A 150 11.75 3.35 -7.47
C CYS A 150 12.39 1.98 -7.22
N GLU A 151 12.84 1.77 -5.99
CA GLU A 151 13.14 0.42 -5.51
C GLU A 151 11.85 -0.25 -5.05
N HIS A 152 11.28 -1.12 -5.89
CA HIS A 152 10.08 -1.87 -5.54
C HIS A 152 10.40 -3.19 -4.83
N ARG A 153 9.85 -3.32 -3.63
CA ARG A 153 10.04 -4.42 -2.70
C ARG A 153 8.71 -5.11 -2.38
N GLN A 154 8.78 -6.42 -2.16
CA GLN A 154 7.61 -7.21 -1.77
C GLN A 154 7.56 -7.34 -0.25
N CYS A 155 6.39 -7.10 0.33
CA CYS A 155 6.16 -7.20 1.76
C CYS A 155 6.53 -8.60 2.29
N ALA A 156 7.50 -8.65 3.20
CA ALA A 156 8.04 -9.87 3.80
C ALA A 156 6.94 -10.78 4.34
N ARG A 157 5.93 -10.18 4.98
CA ARG A 157 4.79 -10.86 5.57
C ARG A 157 4.01 -11.63 4.51
N HIS A 158 3.76 -11.02 3.35
CA HIS A 158 3.03 -11.64 2.25
C HIS A 158 3.87 -12.70 1.53
N VAL A 159 5.16 -12.44 1.31
CA VAL A 159 6.07 -13.44 0.75
C VAL A 159 6.12 -14.68 1.66
N TYR A 160 6.27 -14.49 2.97
CA TYR A 160 6.25 -15.58 3.94
C TYR A 160 4.91 -16.31 3.98
N ALA A 161 3.79 -15.58 3.95
CA ALA A 161 2.45 -16.17 3.96
C ALA A 161 2.22 -17.11 2.78
N ASN A 162 2.83 -16.82 1.63
CA ASN A 162 2.81 -17.71 0.47
C ASN A 162 3.86 -18.83 0.54
N PHE A 163 5.05 -18.53 1.07
CA PHE A 163 6.11 -19.53 1.28
C PHE A 163 5.66 -20.64 2.24
N LYS A 164 5.06 -20.28 3.38
CA LYS A 164 4.59 -21.22 4.42
C LYS A 164 3.47 -22.16 3.97
N LYS A 165 2.78 -21.85 2.85
CA LYS A 165 1.76 -22.75 2.27
C LYS A 165 2.40 -23.96 1.59
N LYS A 166 3.65 -23.85 1.16
CA LYS A 166 4.41 -24.90 0.47
C LYS A 166 5.49 -25.52 1.35
N PHE A 167 6.17 -24.70 2.13
CA PHE A 167 7.30 -25.10 2.97
C PHE A 167 6.97 -24.83 4.43
N THR A 168 6.62 -25.87 5.17
CA THR A 168 6.16 -25.79 6.56
C THR A 168 7.24 -26.25 7.53
N GLY A 169 7.32 -25.62 8.70
CA GLY A 169 8.30 -25.97 9.73
C GLY A 169 8.92 -24.75 10.39
N ALA A 170 9.32 -24.92 11.65
CA ALA A 170 9.94 -23.84 12.42
C ALA A 170 11.28 -23.38 11.80
N GLU A 171 12.02 -24.31 11.19
CA GLU A 171 13.28 -24.03 10.51
C GLU A 171 13.10 -23.12 9.29
N TYR A 172 12.19 -23.46 8.37
CA TYR A 172 11.86 -22.61 7.23
C TYR A 172 11.39 -21.21 7.64
N ARG A 173 10.58 -21.12 8.71
CA ARG A 173 10.19 -19.83 9.28
C ARG A 173 11.42 -19.03 9.75
N LYS A 174 12.29 -19.66 10.54
CA LYS A 174 13.50 -19.03 11.08
C LYS A 174 14.40 -18.52 9.96
N LEU A 175 14.73 -19.39 9.00
CA LEU A 175 15.61 -19.07 7.88
C LEU A 175 15.02 -17.97 6.99
N PHE A 176 13.71 -18.02 6.69
CA PHE A 176 13.06 -16.95 5.93
C PHE A 176 13.22 -15.58 6.60
N TRP A 177 12.92 -15.49 7.90
CA TRP A 177 13.00 -14.20 8.62
C TRP A 177 14.43 -13.75 8.87
N PHE A 178 15.39 -14.68 8.94
CA PHE A 178 16.81 -14.35 8.95
C PHE A 178 17.23 -13.76 7.61
N ALA A 179 16.85 -14.39 6.49
CA ALA A 179 17.14 -13.89 5.15
C ALA A 179 16.52 -12.50 4.92
N ALA A 180 15.25 -12.30 5.28
CA ALA A 180 14.56 -11.03 5.11
C ALA A 180 15.19 -9.84 5.89
N LYS A 181 15.96 -10.12 6.95
CA LYS A 181 16.64 -9.11 7.78
C LYS A 181 18.14 -9.02 7.53
N ALA A 182 18.67 -9.85 6.65
CA ALA A 182 20.10 -9.98 6.44
C ALA A 182 20.66 -8.89 5.51
N THR A 183 21.92 -8.55 5.74
CA THR A 183 22.75 -7.84 4.75
C THR A 183 23.09 -8.78 3.59
N THR A 184 23.60 -8.25 2.47
CA THR A 184 23.84 -9.02 1.23
C THR A 184 24.63 -10.31 1.44
N THR A 185 25.76 -10.26 2.16
CA THR A 185 26.61 -11.46 2.39
C THR A 185 25.90 -12.51 3.24
N LYS A 186 25.33 -12.10 4.37
CA LYS A 186 24.55 -13.00 5.25
C LYS A 186 23.34 -13.59 4.54
N PHE A 187 22.68 -12.81 3.67
CA PHE A 187 21.55 -13.28 2.87
C PHE A 187 21.98 -14.43 1.98
N GLU A 188 23.11 -14.32 1.28
CA GLU A 188 23.62 -15.39 0.41
C GLU A 188 23.90 -16.68 1.19
N ASP A 189 24.47 -16.58 2.40
CA ASP A 189 24.74 -17.76 3.23
C ASP A 189 23.46 -18.43 3.72
N ILE A 190 22.49 -17.65 4.20
CA ILE A 190 21.18 -18.19 4.62
C ILE A 190 20.43 -18.82 3.43
N MET A 191 20.54 -18.23 2.24
CA MET A 191 19.93 -18.81 1.04
C MET A 191 20.61 -20.11 0.61
N LYS A 192 21.93 -20.26 0.81
CA LYS A 192 22.62 -21.55 0.63
C LYS A 192 22.11 -22.59 1.62
N GLU A 193 21.90 -22.23 2.89
CA GLU A 193 21.31 -23.12 3.89
C GLU A 193 19.92 -23.60 3.46
N ILE A 194 19.04 -22.69 3.03
CA ILE A 194 17.71 -23.05 2.51
C ILE A 194 17.84 -24.01 1.32
N LYS A 195 18.80 -23.78 0.41
CA LYS A 195 19.03 -24.63 -0.77
C LYS A 195 19.52 -26.04 -0.39
N LEU A 196 20.31 -26.16 0.67
CA LEU A 196 20.80 -27.44 1.19
C LEU A 196 19.67 -28.28 1.82
N ILE A 197 18.73 -27.63 2.51
CA ILE A 197 17.55 -28.30 3.05
C ILE A 197 16.63 -28.73 1.91
N GLU A 198 16.26 -27.80 1.03
CA GLU A 198 15.41 -28.08 -0.12
C GLU A 198 15.62 -27.06 -1.25
N SER A 199 16.12 -27.53 -2.40
CA SER A 199 16.42 -26.68 -3.54
C SER A 199 15.20 -25.94 -4.10
N THR A 200 14.02 -26.56 -4.05
CA THR A 200 12.76 -25.98 -4.55
C THR A 200 12.31 -24.79 -3.69
N ALA A 201 12.63 -24.78 -2.39
CA ALA A 201 12.35 -23.68 -1.47
C ALA A 201 13.21 -22.46 -1.82
N TYR A 202 14.50 -22.68 -2.09
CA TYR A 202 15.40 -21.65 -2.59
C TYR A 202 14.91 -21.08 -3.92
N GLU A 203 14.56 -21.92 -4.89
CA GLU A 203 14.06 -21.48 -6.20
C GLU A 203 12.77 -20.67 -6.08
N HIS A 204 11.87 -21.07 -5.18
CA HIS A 204 10.62 -20.34 -4.93
C HIS A 204 10.87 -18.90 -4.48
N LEU A 205 11.82 -18.71 -3.57
CA LEU A 205 12.18 -17.40 -3.04
C LEU A 205 12.95 -16.56 -4.09
N MET A 206 13.84 -17.18 -4.86
CA MET A 206 14.64 -16.48 -5.86
C MET A 206 13.83 -16.04 -7.09
N LYS A 207 12.76 -16.76 -7.45
CA LYS A 207 11.82 -16.35 -8.51
C LYS A 207 11.12 -15.02 -8.22
N LYS A 208 11.08 -14.59 -6.96
CA LYS A 208 10.39 -13.37 -6.52
C LYS A 208 11.30 -12.14 -6.41
N LYS A 209 12.57 -12.27 -6.78
CA LYS A 209 13.58 -11.20 -6.67
C LYS A 209 13.33 -10.12 -7.74
N THR A 210 12.88 -8.93 -7.35
CA THR A 210 12.57 -7.83 -8.30
C THR A 210 13.70 -6.83 -8.52
N ASN A 211 14.72 -6.74 -7.66
CA ASN A 211 16.02 -6.11 -7.95
C ASN A 211 16.93 -6.26 -6.72
N LYS A 212 18.04 -7.02 -6.85
CA LYS A 212 19.10 -7.28 -5.83
C LYS A 212 18.68 -7.83 -4.45
N HIS A 213 17.45 -7.65 -3.97
CA HIS A 213 16.92 -8.13 -2.69
C HIS A 213 15.56 -8.82 -2.86
N MET A 214 15.26 -9.76 -1.95
CA MET A 214 14.05 -10.60 -1.96
C MET A 214 12.82 -9.89 -1.37
N VAL A 215 13.06 -8.87 -0.53
CA VAL A 215 12.12 -8.20 0.37
C VAL A 215 12.57 -6.77 0.61
#